data_AF-A0A4U9U2P3-F1
#
_entry.id   AF-A0A4U9U2P3-F1
#
_cell.length_a   1.000
_cell.length_b   1.000
_cell.length_c   1.000
_cell.angle_alpha   90.00
_cell.angle_beta   90.00
_cell.angle_gamma   90.00
#
_symmetry.space_group_name_H-M   'P 1'
#
loop_
_entity.id
_entity.type
_entity.pdbx_description
1 polymer ?
#
loop_
_entity_poly.entity_id
_entity_poly.type
_entity_poly.pdbx_seq_one_letter_code
_entity_poly.pdbx_strand_id
1 'polypeptide(L)' 'MWWRQPEQEILPVLEELGIGFVPFSPLGKGFLTGAIKTGTTFGEDDFRSKVPRFCRRGTGSE' A
#
# COMPACT_ATOMS: atom_id res chain seq x y z
N MET A 1 -1.52 -6.16 5.21
CA MET A 1 -1.31 -5.51 3.91
C MET A 1 -1.99 -4.15 3.93
N TRP A 2 -1.48 -3.12 3.24
CA TRP A 2 -2.13 -1.80 3.25
C TRP A 2 -3.47 -1.80 2.49
N TRP A 3 -3.54 -2.54 1.39
CA TRP A 3 -4.74 -2.76 0.61
C TRP A 3 -5.04 -4.25 0.58
N ARG A 4 -6.29 -4.63 0.91
CA ARG A 4 -6.69 -6.01 1.21
C ARG A 4 -7.77 -6.56 0.28
N GLN A 5 -8.20 -5.80 -0.71
CA GLN A 5 -9.24 -6.23 -1.66
C GLN A 5 -8.92 -7.57 -2.38
N PRO A 6 -7.66 -7.93 -2.71
CA PRO A 6 -7.36 -9.24 -3.29
C PRO A 6 -7.81 -10.42 -2.42
N GLU A 7 -7.93 -10.24 -1.10
CA GLU A 7 -8.36 -11.30 -0.18
C GLU A 7 -9.82 -11.74 -0.42
N GLN A 8 -10.65 -10.90 -1.02
CA GLN A 8 -12.07 -11.18 -1.22
C GLN A 8 -12.34 -12.04 -2.46
N GLU A 9 -11.66 -11.75 -3.58
CA GLU A 9 -11.99 -12.35 -4.88
C GLU A 9 -10.79 -13.05 -5.54
N ILE A 10 -9.57 -12.55 -5.32
CA ILE A 10 -8.38 -13.02 -6.04
C ILE A 10 -7.74 -14.20 -5.33
N LEU A 11 -7.52 -14.10 -4.01
CA LEU A 11 -6.85 -15.17 -3.26
C LEU A 11 -7.60 -16.52 -3.31
N PRO A 12 -8.94 -16.58 -3.19
CA PRO A 12 -9.66 -17.86 -3.31
C PRO A 12 -9.47 -18.52 -4.69
N VAL A 13 -9.49 -17.74 -5.77
CA VAL A 13 -9.30 -18.24 -7.13
C VAL A 13 -7.87 -18.75 -7.35
N LEU A 14 -6.87 -18.02 -6.84
CA LEU A 14 -5.48 -18.46 -6.95
C LEU A 14 -5.21 -19.74 -6.16
N GLU A 15 -5.85 -19.90 -4.99
CA GLU A 15 -5.78 -21.13 -4.19
C GLU A 15 -6.40 -22.32 -4.92
N GLU A 16 -7.60 -22.17 -5.49
CA GLU A 16 -8.27 -23.21 -6.30
C GLU A 16 -7.40 -23.67 -7.49
N LEU A 17 -6.73 -22.72 -8.15
CA LEU A 17 -5.90 -22.99 -9.32
C LEU A 17 -4.46 -23.41 -9.00
N GLY A 18 -4.05 -23.41 -7.73
CA GLY A 18 -2.68 -23.71 -7.31
C GLY A 18 -1.64 -22.68 -7.80
N ILE A 19 -2.03 -21.40 -7.92
CA ILE A 19 -1.17 -20.32 -8.41
C ILE A 19 -0.61 -19.50 -7.24
N GLY A 20 0.70 -19.24 -7.26
CA GLY A 20 1.35 -18.39 -6.26
C GLY A 20 1.00 -16.90 -6.41
N PHE A 21 0.70 -16.23 -5.29
CA PHE A 21 0.46 -14.79 -5.25
C PHE A 21 1.70 -14.03 -4.75
N VAL A 22 2.20 -13.09 -5.55
CA VAL A 22 3.33 -12.21 -5.18
C VAL A 22 2.83 -10.77 -5.05
N PRO A 23 2.63 -10.25 -3.82
CA PRO A 23 2.07 -8.92 -3.63
C PRO A 23 3.05 -7.81 -4.04
N PHE A 24 2.56 -6.84 -4.81
CA PHE A 24 3.34 -5.64 -5.12
C PHE A 24 3.46 -4.73 -3.90
N SER A 25 4.68 -4.25 -3.62
CA SER A 25 4.94 -3.30 -2.53
C SER A 25 4.34 -3.73 -1.17
N PRO A 26 4.71 -4.92 -0.64
CA PRO A 26 4.09 -5.51 0.55
C PRO A 26 4.21 -4.64 1.81
N LEU A 27 5.26 -3.81 1.87
CA LEU A 27 5.52 -2.87 2.98
C LEU A 27 4.91 -1.47 2.77
N GLY A 28 4.02 -1.31 1.80
CA GLY A 28 3.32 -0.05 1.54
C GLY A 28 4.25 1.12 1.27
N LYS A 29 5.22 0.94 0.36
CA LYS A 29 6.25 1.94 0.01
C LYS A 29 7.03 2.47 1.23
N GLY A 30 7.25 1.59 2.20
CA GLY A 30 8.06 1.86 3.38
C GLY A 30 7.27 2.30 4.62
N PHE A 31 5.97 2.56 4.55
CA PHE A 31 5.27 3.04 5.75
C PHE A 31 4.96 1.93 6.77
N LEU A 32 4.82 0.68 6.33
CA LEU A 32 4.71 -0.44 7.29
C LEU A 32 6.05 -0.80 7.96
N THR A 33 7.14 -0.08 7.67
CA THR A 33 8.43 -0.28 8.32
C THR A 33 8.58 0.52 9.63
N GLY A 34 7.66 1.45 9.92
CA GLY A 34 7.79 2.39 11.04
C GLY A 34 8.75 3.56 10.81
N ALA A 35 9.42 3.63 9.65
CA ALA A 35 10.35 4.73 9.32
C ALA A 35 9.67 6.06 8.96
N ILE A 36 8.42 6.00 8.48
CA ILE A 36 7.63 7.19 8.13
C ILE A 36 6.82 7.60 9.36
N LYS A 37 7.03 8.82 9.84
CA LYS A 37 6.41 9.37 11.06
C LYS A 37 5.48 10.52 10.70
N THR A 38 4.67 10.94 11.67
CA THR A 38 3.87 12.17 11.55
C THR A 38 4.80 13.34 11.24
N GLY A 39 4.51 14.09 10.17
CA GLY A 39 5.31 15.23 9.73
C GLY A 39 6.47 14.88 8.79
N THR A 40 6.69 13.60 8.46
CA THR A 40 7.62 13.24 7.39
C THR A 40 7.17 13.89 6.08
N THR A 41 8.09 14.61 5.43
CA THR A 41 7.91 15.18 4.09
C THR A 41 8.73 14.41 3.07
N PHE A 42 8.30 14.48 1.82
CA PHE A 42 8.99 13.85 0.69
C PHE A 42 9.37 14.94 -0.32
N GLY A 43 10.53 14.80 -0.96
CA GLY A 43 10.93 15.72 -2.04
C GLY A 43 10.01 15.58 -3.26
N GLU A 44 10.03 16.59 -4.15
CA GLU A 44 9.14 16.66 -5.32
C GLU A 44 9.32 15.48 -6.31
N ASP A 45 10.54 14.95 -6.40
CA ASP A 45 10.88 13.80 -7.24
C ASP A 45 10.48 12.45 -6.62
N ASP A 46 10.15 12.42 -5.32
CA ASP A 46 9.68 11.21 -4.66
C ASP A 46 8.21 10.97 -5.01
N PHE A 47 7.90 9.79 -5.54
CA PHE A 47 6.53 9.39 -5.86
C PHE A 47 5.56 9.56 -4.67
N ARG A 48 6.01 9.36 -3.43
CA ARG A 48 5.20 9.52 -2.22
C ARG A 48 4.69 10.95 -2.04
N SER A 49 5.35 11.96 -2.59
CA SER A 49 4.85 13.36 -2.57
C SER A 49 3.60 13.56 -3.43
N LYS A 50 3.32 12.65 -4.37
CA LYS A 50 2.20 12.73 -5.33
C LYS A 50 1.03 11.81 -4.95
N VAL A 51 1.23 10.91 -3.99
CA VAL A 51 0.20 9.96 -3.54
C VAL A 51 -0.62 10.61 -2.41
N PRO A 52 -1.93 10.83 -2.57
CA PRO A 52 -2.76 11.55 -1.59
C PRO A 52 -2.65 11.02 -0.17
N ARG A 53 -2.47 9.70 -0.03
CA ARG A 53 -2.37 9.00 1.26
C ARG A 53 -1.09 9.30 2.05
N PHE A 54 -0.06 9.88 1.43
CA PHE A 54 1.16 10.36 2.08
C PHE A 54 1.19 11.88 2.25
N CYS A 55 0.22 12.58 1.66
CA CYS A 55 0.04 14.02 1.80
C CYS A 55 -0.83 14.35 3.01
N ARG A 56 -0.62 15.52 3.62
CA ARG A 56 -1.33 15.97 4.83
C ARG A 56 -2.86 15.96 4.73
N ARG A 57 -3.40 16.04 3.51
CA ARG A 57 -4.82 15.79 3.19
C ARG A 57 -4.98 14.33 2.75
N GLY A 58 -4.67 13.40 3.62
CA GLY A 58 -5.06 12.01 3.41
C GLY A 58 -6.57 11.95 3.54
N THR A 59 -7.29 11.93 2.43
CA THR A 59 -8.69 11.48 2.43
C THR A 59 -8.65 10.05 2.94
N GLY A 60 -9.02 9.85 4.21
CA GLY A 60 -9.49 8.55 4.66
C GLY A 60 -10.68 8.23 3.77
N SER A 61 -10.47 7.33 2.81
CA SER A 61 -11.60 6.62 2.23
C SER A 61 -12.16 5.77 3.36
N GLU A 62 -13.42 6.04 3.69
CA GLU A 62 -14.37 5.01 4.12
C GLU A 62 -14.21 3.75 3.26
#